data_AF-A0A0C9UU10-F1
#
_entry.id   AF-A0A0C9UU10-F1
#
_cell.length_a   1.000
_cell.length_b   1.000
_cell.length_c   1.000
_cell.angle_alpha   90.00
_cell.angle_beta   90.00
_cell.angle_gamma   90.00
#
_symmetry.space_group_name_H-M   'P 1'
#
loop_
_entity.id
_entity.type
_entity.pdbx_description
1 polymer ?
#
loop_
_entity_poly.entity_id
_entity_poly.type
_entity_poly.pdbx_seq_one_letter_code
_entity_poly.pdbx_strand_id
1 'polypeptide(L)'
;LTSAGEKQFYAFALLEHLFKKLPNDWHMGILYDIACQIHRSMTKWGFLNEMFPWMHFAVSVFYAYGHQWTCQLVYHSCKCEGFGLTDSEGCERFWSNLKRLIPSLRISRY
;
A
#
# COMPACT_ATOMS: atom_id res chain seq x y z
N LEU A 1 8.37 -1.96 -22.72
CA LEU A 1 7.69 -1.91 -21.40
C LEU A 1 7.08 -3.28 -21.11
N THR A 2 7.92 -4.26 -20.77
CA THR A 2 7.54 -5.68 -20.55
C THR A 2 7.63 -6.07 -19.07
N SER A 3 7.50 -5.10 -18.16
CA SER A 3 7.51 -5.32 -16.73
C SER A 3 6.07 -5.40 -16.23
N ALA A 4 5.65 -6.57 -15.74
CA ALA A 4 4.33 -6.78 -15.15
C ALA A 4 4.10 -5.87 -13.93
N GLY A 5 2.95 -5.17 -13.93
CA GLY A 5 2.21 -4.58 -12.79
C GLY A 5 2.97 -3.83 -11.68
N GLU A 6 2.23 -3.43 -10.65
CA GLU A 6 2.80 -3.01 -9.37
C GLU A 6 3.52 -4.19 -8.74
N LYS A 7 4.85 -4.11 -8.67
CA LYS A 7 5.65 -5.21 -8.11
C LYS A 7 5.75 -5.03 -6.60
N GLN A 8 5.34 -6.08 -5.87
CA GLN A 8 5.35 -6.11 -4.39
C GLN A 8 6.71 -5.76 -3.77
N PHE A 9 7.83 -6.00 -4.48
CA PHE A 9 9.15 -5.68 -3.95
C PHE A 9 9.38 -4.19 -3.70
N TYR A 10 8.72 -3.29 -4.45
CA TYR A 10 8.83 -1.85 -4.19
C TYR A 10 8.17 -1.50 -2.85
N ALA A 11 7.00 -2.08 -2.57
CA ALA A 11 6.33 -1.90 -1.30
C ALA A 11 7.18 -2.45 -0.14
N PHE A 12 7.79 -3.63 -0.29
CA PHE A 12 8.68 -4.19 0.75
C PHE A 12 9.88 -3.29 1.04
N ALA A 13 10.56 -2.79 0.00
CA ALA A 13 11.71 -1.91 0.18
C ALA A 13 11.33 -0.59 0.88
N LEU A 14 10.17 -0.02 0.55
CA LEU A 14 9.66 1.19 1.19
C LEU A 14 9.29 0.95 2.66
N LEU A 15 8.58 -0.14 2.96
CA LEU A 15 8.23 -0.51 4.33
C LEU A 15 9.48 -0.76 5.18
N GLU A 16 10.46 -1.50 4.65
CA GLU A 16 11.72 -1.73 5.35
C GLU A 16 12.45 -0.42 5.66
N HIS A 17 12.54 0.48 4.68
CA HIS A 17 13.19 1.77 4.86
C HIS A 17 12.45 2.65 5.87
N LEU A 18 11.12 2.69 5.80
CA LEU A 18 10.29 3.54 6.64
C LEU A 18 10.43 3.15 8.12
N PHE A 19 10.27 1.87 8.43
CA PHE A 19 10.36 1.41 9.81
C PHE A 19 11.79 1.51 10.38
N LYS A 20 12.86 1.44 9.57
CA LYS A 20 14.23 1.76 10.03
C LYS A 20 14.38 3.21 10.51
N LYS A 21 13.42 4.09 10.17
CA LYS A 21 13.40 5.50 10.56
C LYS A 21 12.37 5.81 11.65
N LEU A 22 11.52 4.85 11.99
CA LEU A 22 10.48 5.02 12.99
C LEU A 22 10.86 4.31 14.30
N PRO A 23 10.25 4.69 15.44
CA PRO A 23 10.38 3.95 16.68
C PRO A 23 9.86 2.51 16.55
N ASN A 24 10.50 1.58 17.25
CA ASN A 24 10.18 0.13 17.16
C ASN A 24 8.87 -0.26 17.84
N ASP A 25 8.24 0.63 18.59
CA ASP A 25 7.00 0.42 19.35
C ASP A 25 5.76 1.00 18.62
N TRP A 26 5.94 1.56 17.42
CA TRP A 26 4.85 2.17 16.67
C TRP A 26 4.08 1.14 15.84
N HIS A 27 2.77 1.11 16.02
CA HIS A 27 1.86 0.39 15.14
C HIS A 27 1.57 1.21 13.88
N MET A 28 1.64 0.57 12.71
CA MET A 28 1.44 1.22 11.42
C MET A 28 0.30 0.56 10.65
N GLY A 29 -0.68 1.38 10.27
CA GLY A 29 -1.68 1.01 9.27
C GLY A 29 -1.15 1.21 7.85
N ILE A 30 -1.20 0.15 7.04
CA ILE A 30 -0.79 0.14 5.64
C ILE A 30 -2.04 0.00 4.78
N LEU A 31 -2.36 1.08 4.07
CA LEU A 31 -3.37 1.09 3.02
C LEU A 31 -2.70 1.01 1.66
N TYR A 32 -3.02 -0.03 0.90
CA TYR A 32 -2.46 -0.22 -0.43
C TYR A 32 -3.36 -1.12 -1.27
N ASP A 33 -3.41 -0.88 -2.58
CA ASP A 33 -4.32 -1.59 -3.48
C ASP A 33 -4.12 -3.11 -3.42
N ILE A 34 -2.86 -3.56 -3.33
CA ILE A 34 -2.53 -4.98 -3.19
C ILE A 34 -2.13 -5.40 -1.77
N ALA A 35 -2.57 -4.66 -0.74
CA ALA A 35 -2.23 -4.94 0.67
C ALA A 35 -2.51 -6.39 1.09
N CYS A 36 -3.62 -6.98 0.63
CA CYS A 36 -3.94 -8.38 0.93
C CYS A 36 -2.91 -9.36 0.35
N GLN A 37 -2.31 -9.03 -0.80
CA GLN A 37 -1.29 -9.87 -1.44
C GLN A 37 0.06 -9.70 -0.72
N ILE A 38 0.39 -8.47 -0.33
CA ILE A 38 1.58 -8.15 0.48
C ILE A 38 1.53 -8.92 1.80
N HIS A 39 0.43 -8.81 2.55
CA HIS A 39 0.24 -9.51 3.81
C HIS A 39 0.38 -11.03 3.64
N ARG A 40 -0.29 -11.61 2.62
CA ARG A 40 -0.16 -13.04 2.29
C ARG A 40 1.29 -13.45 1.97
N SER A 41 2.01 -12.64 1.19
CA SER A 41 3.40 -12.90 0.83
C SER A 41 4.31 -12.85 2.06
N MET A 42 4.12 -11.89 2.96
CA MET A 42 4.86 -11.81 4.23
C MET A 42 4.62 -13.03 5.09
N THR A 43 3.36 -13.41 5.32
CA THR A 43 3.02 -14.60 6.12
C THR A 43 3.59 -15.89 5.51
N LYS A 44 3.56 -16.02 4.18
CA LYS A 44 4.00 -17.24 3.50
C LYS A 44 5.52 -17.40 3.45
N TRP A 45 6.24 -16.30 3.22
CA TRP A 45 7.68 -16.34 2.93
C TRP A 45 8.55 -15.77 4.05
N GLY A 46 7.95 -15.21 5.10
CA GLY A 46 8.67 -14.63 6.22
C GLY A 46 9.30 -13.27 5.92
N PHE A 47 8.78 -12.53 4.94
CA PHE A 47 9.29 -11.19 4.64
C PHE A 47 8.98 -10.22 5.77
N LEU A 48 9.98 -9.42 6.19
CA LEU A 48 9.86 -8.40 7.23
C LEU A 48 9.31 -8.93 8.56
N ASN A 49 9.63 -10.18 8.91
CA ASN A 49 9.12 -10.87 10.10
C ASN A 49 9.34 -10.11 11.42
N GLU A 50 10.46 -9.42 11.57
CA GLU A 50 10.77 -8.63 12.79
C GLU A 50 9.77 -7.49 13.01
N MET A 51 9.17 -7.00 11.92
CA MET A 51 8.40 -5.77 11.87
C MET A 51 6.91 -6.05 11.65
N PHE A 52 6.61 -7.23 11.11
CA PHE A 52 5.26 -7.71 10.80
C PHE A 52 4.24 -7.56 11.96
N PRO A 53 4.58 -7.83 13.24
CA PRO A 53 3.62 -7.68 14.35
C PRO A 53 3.10 -6.25 14.55
N TRP A 54 3.83 -5.26 14.03
CA TRP A 54 3.51 -3.84 14.16
C TRP A 54 2.74 -3.30 12.96
N MET A 55 2.42 -4.15 11.97
CA MET A 55 1.76 -3.77 10.73
C MET A 55 0.29 -4.23 10.72
N HIS A 56 -0.61 -3.31 10.36
CA HIS A 56 -2.00 -3.62 10.03
C HIS A 56 -2.23 -3.33 8.55
N PHE A 57 -2.98 -4.20 7.86
CA PHE A 57 -3.18 -4.09 6.42
C PHE A 57 -4.65 -3.86 6.08
N ALA A 58 -4.90 -2.91 5.18
CA ALA A 58 -6.20 -2.69 4.58
C ALA A 58 -6.06 -2.30 3.11
N VAL A 59 -7.13 -2.51 2.36
CA VAL A 59 -7.29 -2.10 0.97
C VAL A 59 -8.23 -0.89 0.94
N SER A 60 -7.89 0.08 0.10
CA SER A 60 -8.70 1.25 -0.25
C SER A 60 -10.13 0.87 -0.62
N VAL A 61 -11.10 1.72 -0.28
CA VAL A 61 -12.54 1.36 -0.31
C VAL A 61 -12.97 0.90 -1.71
N PHE A 62 -12.59 1.65 -2.75
CA PHE A 62 -12.97 1.31 -4.12
C PHE A 62 -12.27 0.06 -4.63
N TYR A 63 -10.96 -0.08 -4.35
CA TYR A 63 -10.17 -1.21 -4.80
C TYR A 63 -10.57 -2.52 -4.11
N ALA A 64 -11.05 -2.47 -2.87
CA ALA A 64 -11.53 -3.65 -2.16
C ALA A 64 -12.59 -4.40 -2.99
N TYR A 65 -13.51 -3.69 -3.65
CA TYR A 65 -14.55 -4.31 -4.49
C TYR A 65 -14.00 -4.99 -5.75
N GLY A 66 -12.80 -4.61 -6.21
CA GLY A 66 -12.09 -5.30 -7.30
C GLY A 66 -11.46 -6.63 -6.88
N HIS A 67 -11.40 -6.92 -5.58
CA HIS A 67 -10.78 -8.14 -5.04
C HIS A 67 -11.83 -9.25 -4.81
N GLN A 68 -11.35 -10.47 -4.59
CA GLN A 68 -12.21 -11.60 -4.20
C GLN A 68 -13.03 -11.30 -2.93
N TRP A 69 -14.19 -11.95 -2.79
CA TRP A 69 -15.13 -11.71 -1.70
C TRP A 69 -14.51 -11.82 -0.30
N THR A 70 -13.65 -12.80 -0.06
CA THR A 70 -12.95 -12.94 1.24
C THR A 70 -12.06 -11.75 1.55
N CYS A 71 -11.43 -11.14 0.54
CA CYS A 71 -10.62 -9.93 0.70
C CYS A 71 -11.48 -8.73 1.10
N GLN A 72 -12.67 -8.60 0.53
CA GLN A 72 -13.65 -7.55 0.87
C GLN A 72 -14.19 -7.68 2.31
N LEU A 73 -14.13 -8.87 2.90
CA LEU A 73 -14.50 -9.07 4.29
C LEU A 73 -13.36 -8.71 5.24
N VAL A 74 -12.14 -9.13 4.92
CA VAL A 74 -11.00 -9.08 5.84
C VAL A 74 -10.22 -7.76 5.75
N TYR A 75 -10.03 -7.22 4.54
CA TYR A 75 -9.14 -6.07 4.31
C TYR A 75 -9.86 -4.80 3.91
N HIS A 76 -11.20 -4.77 3.88
CA HIS A 76 -11.91 -3.54 3.55
C HIS A 76 -11.67 -2.50 4.65
N SER A 77 -11.10 -1.34 4.31
CA SER A 77 -10.67 -0.34 5.30
C SER A 77 -11.75 0.05 6.32
N CYS A 78 -13.00 0.25 5.89
CA CYS A 78 -14.11 0.55 6.81
C CYS A 78 -14.46 -0.57 7.81
N LYS A 79 -13.92 -1.78 7.64
CA LYS A 79 -14.09 -2.92 8.56
C LYS A 79 -12.83 -3.20 9.37
N CYS A 80 -11.74 -2.48 9.11
CA CYS A 80 -10.47 -2.63 9.79
C CYS A 80 -10.33 -1.51 10.83
N GLU A 81 -10.06 -1.87 12.09
CA GLU A 81 -9.78 -0.89 13.13
C GLU A 81 -8.47 -0.13 12.82
N GLY A 82 -8.41 1.14 13.25
CA GLY A 82 -7.23 1.99 13.07
C GLY A 82 -7.17 2.78 11.76
N PHE A 83 -8.05 2.50 10.78
CA PHE A 83 -8.08 3.24 9.50
C PHE A 83 -9.12 4.36 9.44
N GLY A 84 -10.04 4.42 10.40
CA GLY A 84 -11.09 5.45 10.43
C GLY A 84 -12.00 5.41 9.21
N LEU A 85 -12.42 6.59 8.74
CA LEU A 85 -13.29 6.75 7.56
C LEU A 85 -12.50 7.12 6.28
N THR A 86 -11.21 6.80 6.24
CA THR A 86 -10.40 7.09 5.05
C THR A 86 -10.78 6.18 3.88
N ASP A 87 -10.94 6.75 2.70
CA ASP A 87 -11.11 6.00 1.46
C ASP A 87 -9.77 5.58 0.83
N SER A 88 -8.66 6.16 1.34
CA SER A 88 -7.30 5.94 0.87
C SER A 88 -7.04 6.41 -0.58
N GLU A 89 -7.82 7.34 -1.11
CA GLU A 89 -7.66 7.90 -2.47
C GLU A 89 -6.84 9.22 -2.47
N GLY A 90 -6.17 9.54 -1.36
CA GLY A 90 -5.48 10.81 -1.17
C GLY A 90 -4.33 11.01 -2.14
N CYS A 91 -3.54 9.96 -2.37
CA CYS A 91 -2.39 9.98 -3.28
C CYS A 91 -2.84 10.18 -4.73
N GLU A 92 -3.92 9.51 -5.14
CA GLU A 92 -4.53 9.56 -6.47
C GLU A 92 -5.12 10.94 -6.74
N ARG A 93 -5.82 11.52 -5.76
CA ARG A 93 -6.35 12.89 -5.85
C ARG A 93 -5.23 13.91 -5.96
N PHE A 94 -4.20 13.78 -5.12
CA PHE A 94 -3.05 14.67 -5.16
C PHE A 94 -2.32 14.57 -6.50
N TRP A 95 -2.10 13.35 -6.98
CA TRP A 95 -1.50 13.11 -8.30
C TRP A 95 -2.36 13.70 -9.43
N SER A 96 -3.68 13.54 -9.37
CA SER A 96 -4.63 14.11 -10.33
C SER A 96 -4.52 15.64 -10.38
N ASN A 97 -4.43 16.30 -9.22
CA ASN A 97 -4.23 17.75 -9.13
C ASN A 97 -2.87 18.19 -9.71
N LEU A 98 -1.81 17.41 -9.48
CA LEU A 98 -0.48 17.68 -10.02
C LEU A 98 -0.29 17.26 -11.47
N LYS A 99 -1.25 16.56 -12.08
CA LYS A 99 -1.13 15.97 -13.42
C LYS A 99 -0.67 16.96 -14.49
N ARG A 100 -1.08 18.24 -14.37
CA ARG A 100 -0.69 19.32 -15.30
C ARG A 100 0.82 19.65 -15.27
N LEU A 101 1.53 19.35 -14.18
CA LEU A 101 2.97 19.58 -14.04
C LEU A 101 3.82 18.44 -14.59
N ILE A 102 3.22 17.26 -14.81
CA ILE A 102 3.94 16.08 -15.28
C ILE A 102 4.63 16.32 -16.63
N PRO A 103 4.00 16.94 -17.66
CA PRO A 103 4.65 17.15 -18.96
C PRO A 103 5.93 17.99 -18.86
N SER A 104 5.93 19.05 -18.04
CA SER A 104 7.09 19.93 -17.87
C SER A 104 8.25 19.28 -17.10
N LEU A 105 7.97 18.24 -16.31
CA LEU A 105 8.96 17.51 -15.51
C LEU A 105 9.49 16.26 -16.20
N ARG A 106 8.88 15.85 -17.33
CA ARG A 106 9.42 14.81 -18.18
C ARG A 106 10.60 15.39 -18.95
N ILE A 107 11.82 15.11 -18.47
CA ILE A 107 13.03 15.31 -19.27
C ILE A 107 12.85 14.46 -20.54
N SER A 108 12.64 15.13 -21.67
CA SER A 108 12.75 14.51 -22.99
C SER A 108 14.19 14.02 -23.09
N ARG A 109 14.41 12.71 -22.99
CA ARG A 109 15.67 12.15 -23.47
C ARG A 109 15.69 12.43 -24.96
N TYR A 110 16.62 13.30 -25.39
CA TYR A 110 17.01 13.41 -26.79
C TYR A 110 17.52 12.07 -27.29
#